data_AF-A0A7X0IEE8-F1
#
_entry.id   AF-A0A7X0IEE8-F1
#
_cell.length_a   1.000
_cell.length_b   1.000
_cell.length_c   1.000
_cell.angle_alpha   90.00
_cell.angle_beta   90.00
_cell.angle_gamma   90.00
#
_symmetry.space_group_name_H-M   'P 1'
#
loop_
_entity.id
_entity.type
_entity.pdbx_description
1 polymer ?
#
loop_
_entity_poly.entity_id
_entity_poly.type
_entity_poly.pdbx_seq_one_letter_code
_entity_poly.pdbx_strand_id
1 'polypeptide(L)'
;MPRTPEPPGPSDTEGELLAAARAGDVTAAHRLGKWYARRGDRAAARHWWERAARAGNVDSAYNLGVWHDKHGSVDEAITWYEVAAGSGDAEAAVNLATLLLEQRGDVRQARGWFERAASAGSRQAARRLALLCEDIGDDRAARDWHHGAATAGDLASAHDLGFLGYAAGDEAQARGWWEYAARGGHADAAYHLGRLLDAGRDPEGAEALYRLAAESDHPAAASQLGRLALARRDLRTARAWFERAAHFGRVEDQRMAGFVCVELEDPAAAGHWFGRAAAGGDTEAAYNFGLLLIAEHHDLRGGRHWLRQAAAHGHPGAVHELSALEPDTRFGVQRVPAWDRPVEPELAARAELAAAAAGRRGATPLRVRDLVEILGTWDHVTRRRDHPADLITWLTDQSGLPASAIEHLASVRLTLVRPGTAPWPTPAEVDHVLATCRDLRKRLGTP
;
A
#
# COMPACT_ATOMS: atom_id res chain seq x y z
N MET A 1 -14.79 -19.79 5.93
CA MET A 1 -16.03 -19.54 6.70
C MET A 1 -15.68 -19.83 8.14
N PRO A 2 -15.94 -18.97 9.13
CA PRO A 2 -15.93 -19.46 10.50
C PRO A 2 -16.84 -20.68 10.53
N ARG A 3 -16.33 -21.82 11.01
CA ARG A 3 -17.12 -23.06 11.10
C ARG A 3 -18.47 -22.70 11.68
N THR A 4 -19.54 -23.06 10.98
CA THR A 4 -20.91 -22.92 11.49
C THR A 4 -20.89 -23.41 12.93
N PRO A 5 -21.40 -22.61 13.89
CA PRO A 5 -21.44 -23.07 15.27
C PRO A 5 -22.18 -24.40 15.25
N GLU A 6 -21.46 -25.44 15.66
CA GLU A 6 -22.01 -26.78 15.86
C GLU A 6 -23.35 -26.58 16.59
N PRO A 7 -24.49 -27.07 16.05
CA PRO A 7 -25.78 -26.89 16.69
C PRO A 7 -25.61 -27.30 18.16
N PRO A 8 -26.21 -26.57 19.13
CA PRO A 8 -26.01 -26.89 20.53
C PRO A 8 -26.34 -28.37 20.69
N GLY A 9 -25.30 -29.17 20.90
CA GLY A 9 -25.46 -30.57 21.26
C GLY A 9 -26.31 -30.64 22.53
N PRO A 10 -26.78 -31.84 22.91
CA PRO A 10 -27.36 -32.01 24.24
C PRO A 10 -26.48 -31.30 25.27
N SER A 11 -27.10 -30.66 26.26
CA SER A 11 -26.42 -29.93 27.32
C SER A 11 -25.66 -30.90 28.22
N ASP A 12 -24.68 -31.61 27.64
CA ASP A 12 -23.90 -32.64 28.28
C ASP A 12 -23.11 -31.93 29.38
N THR A 13 -23.42 -32.29 30.60
CA THR A 13 -22.69 -31.81 31.77
C THR A 13 -21.24 -32.31 31.69
N GLU A 14 -20.32 -31.62 32.37
CA GLU A 14 -18.90 -32.06 32.42
C GLU A 14 -18.78 -33.52 32.82
N GLY A 15 -19.59 -33.97 33.78
CA GLY A 15 -19.60 -35.35 34.27
C GLY A 15 -20.02 -36.38 33.21
N GLU A 16 -21.03 -36.06 32.38
CA GLU A 16 -21.49 -36.93 31.29
C GLU A 16 -20.43 -37.03 30.18
N LEU A 17 -19.85 -35.89 29.77
CA LEU A 17 -18.76 -35.85 28.81
C LEU A 17 -17.53 -36.62 29.32
N LEU A 18 -17.19 -36.48 30.60
CA LEU A 18 -16.07 -37.18 31.22
C LEU A 18 -16.29 -38.69 31.24
N ALA A 19 -17.50 -39.15 31.60
CA ALA A 19 -17.83 -40.57 31.62
C ALA A 19 -17.76 -41.19 30.22
N ALA A 20 -18.36 -40.55 29.21
CA ALA A 20 -18.33 -40.99 27.82
C ALA A 20 -16.91 -40.97 27.24
N ALA A 21 -16.16 -39.89 27.47
CA ALA A 21 -14.78 -39.78 27.00
C ALA A 21 -13.87 -40.85 27.63
N ARG A 22 -14.06 -41.17 28.92
CA ARG A 22 -13.34 -42.26 29.60
C ARG A 22 -13.69 -43.63 29.03
N ALA A 23 -14.95 -43.84 28.65
CA ALA A 23 -15.41 -45.05 27.96
C ALA A 23 -14.87 -45.19 26.52
N GLY A 24 -14.18 -44.16 25.99
CA GLY A 24 -13.53 -44.20 24.68
C GLY A 24 -14.28 -43.44 23.59
N ASP A 25 -15.36 -42.72 23.93
CA ASP A 25 -16.07 -41.88 22.96
C ASP A 25 -15.18 -40.72 22.52
N VAL A 26 -14.82 -40.74 21.24
CA VAL A 26 -13.94 -39.79 20.58
C VAL A 26 -14.56 -38.40 20.47
N THR A 27 -15.87 -38.33 20.21
CA THR A 27 -16.62 -37.08 20.10
C THR A 27 -16.80 -36.43 21.47
N ALA A 28 -17.10 -37.23 22.50
CA ALA A 28 -17.16 -36.77 23.87
C ALA A 28 -15.79 -36.23 24.34
N ALA A 29 -14.69 -36.91 24.02
CA ALA A 29 -13.34 -36.44 24.31
C ALA A 29 -13.03 -35.10 23.61
N HIS A 30 -13.39 -34.95 22.33
CA HIS A 30 -13.24 -33.66 21.62
C HIS A 30 -14.02 -32.52 22.30
N ARG A 31 -15.31 -32.76 22.62
CA ARG A 31 -16.18 -31.79 23.27
C ARG A 31 -15.69 -31.41 24.66
N LEU A 32 -15.19 -32.38 25.42
CA LEU A 32 -14.59 -32.17 26.74
C LEU A 32 -13.32 -31.31 26.64
N GLY A 33 -12.50 -31.52 25.62
CA GLY A 33 -11.36 -30.64 25.33
C GLY A 33 -11.78 -29.18 25.09
N LYS A 34 -12.84 -28.96 24.28
CA LYS A 34 -13.43 -27.61 24.07
C LYS A 34 -13.99 -27.03 25.37
N TRP A 35 -14.59 -27.86 26.22
CA TRP A 35 -15.16 -27.44 27.51
C TRP A 35 -14.08 -26.90 28.45
N TYR A 36 -12.97 -27.64 28.63
CA TYR A 36 -11.85 -27.19 29.47
C TYR A 36 -11.13 -25.97 28.89
N ALA A 37 -10.98 -25.90 27.56
CA ALA A 37 -10.36 -24.76 26.90
C ALA A 37 -11.11 -23.44 27.16
N ARG A 38 -12.44 -23.46 27.13
CA ARG A 38 -13.29 -22.28 27.43
C ARG A 38 -13.14 -21.79 28.87
N ARG A 39 -12.77 -22.67 29.80
CA ARG A 39 -12.56 -22.34 31.22
C ARG A 39 -11.10 -22.02 31.54
N GLY A 40 -10.22 -22.02 30.54
CA GLY A 40 -8.80 -21.71 30.70
C GLY A 40 -7.95 -22.88 31.19
N ASP A 41 -8.52 -24.08 31.39
CA ASP A 41 -7.72 -25.26 31.73
C ASP A 41 -7.10 -25.86 30.46
N ARG A 42 -5.93 -25.33 30.12
CA ARG A 42 -5.18 -25.70 28.92
C ARG A 42 -4.62 -27.12 28.98
N ALA A 43 -4.25 -27.60 30.16
CA ALA A 43 -3.66 -28.92 30.34
C ALA A 43 -4.72 -30.01 30.14
N ALA A 44 -5.89 -29.85 30.75
CA ALA A 44 -7.02 -30.75 30.56
C ALA A 44 -7.53 -30.71 29.11
N ALA A 45 -7.63 -29.51 28.51
CA ALA A 45 -8.02 -29.36 27.11
C ALA A 45 -7.10 -30.14 26.16
N ARG A 46 -5.78 -29.94 26.30
CA ARG A 46 -4.76 -30.66 25.52
C ARG A 46 -4.88 -32.17 25.72
N HIS A 47 -4.98 -32.63 26.95
CA HIS A 47 -5.08 -34.07 27.26
C HIS A 47 -6.24 -34.74 26.51
N TRP A 48 -7.43 -34.13 26.56
CA TRP A 48 -8.61 -34.68 25.91
C TRP A 48 -8.56 -34.58 24.39
N TRP A 49 -8.02 -33.49 23.85
CA TRP A 49 -7.80 -33.38 22.41
C TRP A 49 -6.75 -34.38 21.91
N GLU A 50 -5.65 -34.63 22.63
CA GLU A 50 -4.65 -35.65 22.24
C GLU A 50 -5.28 -37.03 22.15
N ARG A 51 -6.12 -37.38 23.12
CA ARG A 51 -6.81 -38.66 23.16
C ARG A 51 -7.80 -38.80 21.99
N ALA A 52 -8.56 -37.76 21.69
CA ALA A 52 -9.49 -37.75 20.55
C ALA A 52 -8.75 -37.77 19.20
N ALA A 53 -7.68 -36.98 19.05
CA ALA A 53 -6.88 -36.90 17.83
C ALA A 53 -6.19 -38.23 17.50
N ARG A 54 -5.60 -38.89 18.51
CA ARG A 54 -5.01 -40.25 18.34
C ARG A 54 -6.05 -41.30 17.95
N ALA A 55 -7.32 -41.08 18.28
CA ALA A 55 -8.43 -41.93 17.87
C ALA A 55 -9.05 -41.49 16.52
N GLY A 56 -8.40 -40.60 15.76
CA GLY A 56 -8.81 -40.20 14.42
C GLY A 56 -9.68 -38.94 14.34
N ASN A 57 -9.87 -38.20 15.44
CA ASN A 57 -10.63 -36.95 15.39
C ASN A 57 -9.83 -35.80 14.77
N VAL A 58 -10.18 -35.45 13.53
CA VAL A 58 -9.54 -34.39 12.74
C VAL A 58 -9.61 -33.02 13.43
N ASP A 59 -10.77 -32.67 14.01
CA ASP A 59 -10.95 -31.38 14.70
C ASP A 59 -10.06 -31.23 15.94
N SER A 60 -9.82 -32.33 16.65
CA SER A 60 -8.91 -32.34 17.80
C SER A 60 -7.45 -32.27 17.34
N ALA A 61 -7.09 -32.93 16.24
CA ALA A 61 -5.76 -32.78 15.65
C ALA A 61 -5.51 -31.32 15.22
N TYR A 62 -6.49 -30.68 14.57
CA TYR A 62 -6.42 -29.25 14.25
C TYR A 62 -6.25 -28.38 15.51
N ASN A 63 -7.08 -28.60 16.54
CA ASN A 63 -7.00 -27.84 17.79
C ASN A 63 -5.66 -28.02 18.51
N LEU A 64 -5.05 -29.21 18.44
CA LEU A 64 -3.70 -29.44 18.95
C LEU A 64 -2.64 -28.69 18.14
N GLY A 65 -2.76 -28.66 16.81
CA GLY A 65 -1.92 -27.84 15.94
C GLY A 65 -1.94 -26.37 16.39
N VAL A 66 -3.13 -25.80 16.56
CA VAL A 66 -3.32 -24.42 17.06
C VAL A 66 -2.76 -24.23 18.47
N TRP A 67 -2.93 -25.24 19.34
CA TRP A 67 -2.44 -25.16 20.71
C TRP A 67 -0.90 -25.14 20.76
N HIS A 68 -0.24 -26.03 20.01
CA HIS A 68 1.22 -26.14 19.95
C HIS A 68 1.85 -24.94 19.23
N ASP A 69 1.20 -24.39 18.22
CA ASP A 69 1.64 -23.16 17.53
C ASP A 69 1.74 -21.97 18.52
N LYS A 70 0.82 -21.90 19.50
CA LYS A 70 0.80 -20.82 20.50
C LYS A 70 1.59 -21.09 21.78
N HIS A 71 1.76 -22.35 22.17
CA HIS A 71 2.24 -22.72 23.51
C HIS A 71 3.29 -23.84 23.53
N GLY A 72 3.45 -24.57 22.42
CA GLY A 72 4.33 -25.73 22.30
C GLY A 72 5.48 -25.44 21.34
N SER A 73 5.98 -26.49 20.69
CA SER A 73 6.98 -26.34 19.63
C SER A 73 6.33 -26.27 18.24
N VAL A 74 7.02 -25.60 17.32
CA VAL A 74 6.66 -25.56 15.89
C VAL A 74 6.58 -26.98 15.30
N ASP A 75 7.46 -27.89 15.71
CA ASP A 75 7.48 -29.26 15.20
C ASP A 75 6.25 -30.06 15.63
N GLU A 76 5.78 -29.86 16.87
CA GLU A 76 4.54 -30.48 17.35
C GLU A 76 3.32 -29.89 16.62
N ALA A 77 3.31 -28.57 16.38
CA ALA A 77 2.25 -27.91 15.62
C ALA A 77 2.17 -28.47 14.20
N ILE A 78 3.31 -28.56 13.51
CA ILE A 78 3.43 -29.16 12.17
C ILE A 78 2.91 -30.59 12.18
N THR A 79 3.33 -31.42 13.13
CA THR A 79 2.91 -32.82 13.23
C THR A 79 1.39 -32.94 13.34
N TRP A 80 0.75 -32.16 14.21
CA TRP A 80 -0.70 -32.22 14.39
C TRP A 80 -1.48 -31.63 13.20
N TYR A 81 -0.96 -30.55 12.60
CA TYR A 81 -1.57 -30.03 11.38
C TYR A 81 -1.40 -30.99 10.19
N GLU A 82 -0.30 -31.73 10.07
CA GLU A 82 -0.12 -32.77 9.03
C GLU A 82 -1.19 -33.87 9.15
N VAL A 83 -1.50 -34.30 10.38
CA VAL A 83 -2.57 -35.28 10.63
C VAL A 83 -3.93 -34.73 10.18
N ALA A 84 -4.27 -33.51 10.58
CA ALA A 84 -5.54 -32.90 10.21
C ALA A 84 -5.64 -32.62 8.70
N ALA A 85 -4.59 -32.02 8.11
CA ALA A 85 -4.51 -31.69 6.69
C ALA A 85 -4.49 -32.94 5.80
N GLY A 86 -3.79 -34.00 6.21
CA GLY A 86 -3.78 -35.30 5.54
C GLY A 86 -5.16 -35.97 5.52
N SER A 87 -6.04 -35.60 6.44
CA SER A 87 -7.43 -36.05 6.49
C SER A 87 -8.40 -35.16 5.69
N GLY A 88 -7.89 -34.16 4.96
CA GLY A 88 -8.67 -33.26 4.11
C GLY A 88 -9.09 -31.94 4.77
N ASP A 89 -8.63 -31.63 5.99
CA ASP A 89 -8.92 -30.34 6.62
C ASP A 89 -8.14 -29.20 5.91
N ALA A 90 -8.86 -28.36 5.17
CA ALA A 90 -8.27 -27.29 4.38
C ALA A 90 -7.73 -26.13 5.24
N GLU A 91 -8.27 -25.89 6.43
CA GLU A 91 -7.76 -24.87 7.36
C GLU A 91 -6.43 -25.34 7.97
N ALA A 92 -6.36 -26.61 8.38
CA ALA A 92 -5.13 -27.25 8.83
C ALA A 92 -4.05 -27.21 7.75
N ALA A 93 -4.40 -27.53 6.51
CA ALA A 93 -3.48 -27.47 5.37
C ALA A 93 -2.93 -26.05 5.13
N VAL A 94 -3.78 -25.02 5.26
CA VAL A 94 -3.35 -23.62 5.16
C VAL A 94 -2.40 -23.23 6.30
N ASN A 95 -2.71 -23.61 7.54
CA ASN A 95 -1.86 -23.30 8.69
C ASN A 95 -0.53 -24.04 8.62
N LEU A 96 -0.55 -25.31 8.23
CA LEU A 96 0.64 -26.12 7.98
C LEU A 96 1.54 -25.49 6.92
N ALA A 97 0.97 -25.15 5.76
CA ALA A 97 1.71 -24.51 4.68
C ALA A 97 2.35 -23.19 5.12
N THR A 98 1.62 -22.39 5.89
CA THR A 98 2.12 -21.11 6.43
C THR A 98 3.28 -21.34 7.40
N LEU A 99 3.17 -22.30 8.33
CA LEU A 99 4.26 -22.65 9.25
C LEU A 99 5.50 -23.18 8.52
N LEU A 100 5.32 -24.04 7.52
CA LEU A 100 6.43 -24.57 6.72
C LEU A 100 7.17 -23.45 5.98
N LEU A 101 6.44 -22.47 5.45
CA LEU A 101 7.03 -21.33 4.77
C LEU A 101 7.77 -20.40 5.74
N GLU A 102 7.13 -19.97 6.83
CA GLU A 102 7.66 -18.96 7.74
C GLU A 102 8.77 -19.50 8.65
N GLN A 103 8.64 -20.73 9.15
CA GLN A 103 9.56 -21.29 10.15
C GLN A 103 10.67 -22.15 9.54
N ARG A 104 10.45 -22.74 8.36
CA ARG A 104 11.42 -23.63 7.71
C ARG A 104 11.87 -23.16 6.33
N GLY A 105 11.22 -22.16 5.74
CA GLY A 105 11.50 -21.74 4.36
C GLY A 105 11.18 -22.82 3.32
N ASP A 106 10.37 -23.83 3.67
CA ASP A 106 10.06 -24.95 2.78
C ASP A 106 8.93 -24.58 1.81
N VAL A 107 9.30 -23.78 0.81
CA VAL A 107 8.42 -23.32 -0.26
C VAL A 107 7.75 -24.49 -0.99
N ARG A 108 8.48 -25.59 -1.20
CA ARG A 108 7.98 -26.74 -1.98
C ARG A 108 6.85 -27.45 -1.24
N GLN A 109 7.04 -27.76 0.04
CA GLN A 109 5.99 -28.41 0.82
C GLN A 109 4.82 -27.46 1.09
N ALA A 110 5.09 -26.18 1.39
CA ALA A 110 4.04 -25.18 1.57
C ALA A 110 3.14 -25.07 0.33
N ARG A 111 3.74 -24.97 -0.86
CA ARG A 111 3.02 -24.95 -2.14
C ARG A 111 2.11 -26.18 -2.29
N GLY A 112 2.61 -27.39 -2.04
CA GLY A 112 1.82 -28.62 -2.17
C GLY A 112 0.66 -28.73 -1.18
N TRP A 113 0.78 -28.16 0.02
CA TRP A 113 -0.33 -28.09 0.98
C TRP A 113 -1.36 -27.03 0.58
N PHE A 114 -0.92 -25.85 0.14
CA PHE A 114 -1.82 -24.83 -0.38
C PHE A 114 -2.57 -25.31 -1.63
N GLU A 115 -1.91 -25.98 -2.58
CA GLU A 115 -2.53 -26.55 -3.78
C GLU A 115 -3.66 -27.52 -3.42
N ARG A 116 -3.40 -28.47 -2.50
CA ARG A 116 -4.43 -29.41 -2.03
C ARG A 116 -5.62 -28.71 -1.41
N ALA A 117 -5.39 -27.74 -0.54
CA ALA A 117 -6.46 -26.98 0.11
C ALA A 117 -7.24 -26.13 -0.91
N ALA A 118 -6.55 -25.51 -1.88
CA ALA A 118 -7.17 -24.71 -2.94
C ALA A 118 -8.02 -25.59 -3.88
N SER A 119 -7.51 -26.76 -4.29
CA SER A 119 -8.24 -27.75 -5.08
C SER A 119 -9.46 -28.32 -4.33
N ALA A 120 -9.43 -28.34 -3.00
CA ALA A 120 -10.59 -28.67 -2.17
C ALA A 120 -11.60 -27.51 -2.00
N GLY A 121 -11.40 -26.39 -2.70
CA GLY A 121 -12.31 -25.24 -2.69
C GLY A 121 -11.99 -24.18 -1.63
N SER A 122 -10.85 -24.26 -0.94
CA SER A 122 -10.45 -23.22 0.01
C SER A 122 -10.00 -21.95 -0.71
N ARG A 123 -10.87 -20.95 -0.73
CA ARG A 123 -10.58 -19.59 -1.23
C ARG A 123 -9.34 -18.97 -0.58
N GLN A 124 -9.17 -19.17 0.73
CA GLN A 124 -8.01 -18.67 1.47
C GLN A 124 -6.72 -19.35 1.01
N ALA A 125 -6.75 -20.66 0.76
CA ALA A 125 -5.60 -21.38 0.25
C ALA A 125 -5.24 -20.93 -1.17
N ALA A 126 -6.24 -20.79 -2.05
CA ALA A 126 -6.03 -20.30 -3.41
C ALA A 126 -5.35 -18.92 -3.41
N ARG A 127 -5.80 -17.99 -2.54
CA ARG A 127 -5.14 -16.69 -2.38
C ARG A 127 -3.70 -16.80 -1.89
N ARG A 128 -3.45 -17.58 -0.83
CA ARG A 128 -2.09 -17.74 -0.27
C ARG A 128 -1.14 -18.38 -1.26
N LEU A 129 -1.64 -19.33 -2.05
CA LEU A 129 -0.91 -19.95 -3.14
C LEU A 129 -0.57 -18.93 -4.23
N ALA A 130 -1.52 -18.05 -4.58
CA ALA A 130 -1.30 -17.02 -5.58
C ALA A 130 -0.21 -16.03 -5.15
N LEU A 131 -0.25 -15.57 -3.89
CA LEU A 131 0.80 -14.72 -3.31
C LEU A 131 2.16 -15.43 -3.29
N LEU A 132 2.21 -16.71 -2.90
CA LEU A 132 3.44 -17.50 -2.97
C LEU A 132 3.98 -17.60 -4.40
N CYS A 133 3.10 -17.73 -5.40
CA CYS A 133 3.48 -17.73 -6.80
C CYS A 133 4.03 -16.35 -7.24
N GLU A 134 3.46 -15.24 -6.76
CA GLU A 134 4.02 -13.89 -7.00
C GLU A 134 5.44 -13.78 -6.41
N ASP A 135 5.64 -14.21 -5.15
CA ASP A 135 6.92 -14.10 -4.44
C ASP A 135 8.06 -14.88 -5.13
N ILE A 136 7.75 -16.01 -5.76
CA ILE A 136 8.73 -16.82 -6.51
C ILE A 136 8.82 -16.43 -8.01
N GLY A 137 8.05 -15.43 -8.46
CA GLY A 137 8.04 -14.95 -9.84
C GLY A 137 7.27 -15.81 -10.85
N ASP A 138 6.40 -16.71 -10.40
CA ASP A 138 5.50 -17.51 -11.24
C ASP A 138 4.19 -16.74 -11.52
N ASP A 139 4.30 -15.63 -12.27
CA ASP A 139 3.19 -14.74 -12.61
C ASP A 139 2.01 -15.46 -13.26
N ARG A 140 2.27 -16.54 -14.01
CA ARG A 140 1.21 -17.31 -14.67
C ARG A 140 0.37 -18.04 -13.62
N ALA A 141 1.01 -18.82 -12.75
CA ALA A 141 0.30 -19.53 -11.69
C ALA A 141 -0.36 -18.54 -10.72
N ALA A 142 0.29 -17.43 -10.39
CA ALA A 142 -0.28 -16.37 -9.56
C ALA A 142 -1.60 -15.86 -10.14
N ARG A 143 -1.63 -15.53 -11.44
CA ARG A 143 -2.87 -15.09 -12.12
C ARG A 143 -3.96 -16.17 -12.07
N ASP A 144 -3.62 -17.43 -12.37
CA ASP A 144 -4.60 -18.52 -12.38
C ASP A 144 -5.23 -18.72 -10.98
N TRP A 145 -4.41 -18.71 -9.93
CA TRP A 145 -4.87 -18.90 -8.56
C TRP A 145 -5.62 -17.68 -7.99
N HIS A 146 -5.17 -16.46 -8.27
CA HIS A 146 -5.95 -15.28 -7.91
C HIS A 146 -7.28 -15.25 -8.66
N HIS A 147 -7.34 -15.67 -9.93
CA HIS A 147 -8.58 -15.77 -10.69
C HIS A 147 -9.57 -16.73 -10.03
N GLY A 148 -9.11 -17.92 -9.63
CA GLY A 148 -9.94 -18.87 -8.88
C GLY A 148 -10.44 -18.29 -7.55
N ALA A 149 -9.56 -17.61 -6.79
CA ALA A 149 -9.95 -16.97 -5.52
C ALA A 149 -10.93 -15.82 -5.71
N ALA A 150 -10.72 -14.97 -6.72
CA ALA A 150 -11.56 -13.81 -7.05
C ALA A 150 -12.96 -14.24 -7.50
N THR A 151 -13.05 -15.24 -8.37
CA THR A 151 -14.34 -15.81 -8.81
C THR A 151 -15.10 -16.50 -7.68
N ALA A 152 -14.39 -16.98 -6.65
CA ALA A 152 -14.97 -17.45 -5.38
C ALA A 152 -15.31 -16.30 -4.39
N GLY A 153 -15.19 -15.03 -4.79
CA GLY A 153 -15.55 -13.86 -3.99
C GLY A 153 -14.41 -13.24 -3.16
N ASP A 154 -13.14 -13.61 -3.39
CA ASP A 154 -12.01 -12.93 -2.74
C ASP A 154 -11.71 -11.59 -3.40
N LEU A 155 -12.21 -10.50 -2.82
CA LEU A 155 -12.05 -9.17 -3.39
C LEU A 155 -10.60 -8.69 -3.43
N ALA A 156 -9.74 -9.14 -2.52
CA ALA A 156 -8.36 -8.73 -2.58
C ALA A 156 -7.56 -9.51 -3.64
N SER A 157 -7.87 -10.79 -3.89
CA SER A 157 -7.35 -11.46 -5.09
C SER A 157 -7.82 -10.78 -6.38
N ALA A 158 -9.04 -10.26 -6.43
CA ALA A 158 -9.48 -9.45 -7.57
C ALA A 158 -8.65 -8.16 -7.67
N HIS A 159 -8.40 -7.48 -6.55
CA HIS A 159 -7.51 -6.32 -6.52
C HIS A 159 -6.08 -6.65 -7.00
N ASP A 160 -5.54 -7.79 -6.58
CA ASP A 160 -4.20 -8.27 -6.96
C ASP A 160 -4.14 -8.65 -8.46
N LEU A 161 -5.19 -9.26 -9.02
CA LEU A 161 -5.32 -9.45 -10.47
C LEU A 161 -5.30 -8.14 -11.24
N GLY A 162 -5.90 -7.09 -10.68
CA GLY A 162 -5.85 -5.77 -11.27
C GLY A 162 -4.42 -5.27 -11.44
N PHE A 163 -3.58 -5.47 -10.43
CA PHE A 163 -2.16 -5.18 -10.49
C PHE A 163 -1.38 -6.09 -11.45
N LEU A 164 -1.66 -7.40 -11.46
CA LEU A 164 -1.01 -8.34 -12.39
C LEU A 164 -1.33 -8.01 -13.85
N GLY A 165 -2.57 -7.60 -14.15
CA GLY A 165 -2.97 -7.11 -15.46
C GLY A 165 -2.27 -5.80 -15.82
N TYR A 166 -2.29 -4.83 -14.90
CA TYR A 166 -1.63 -3.53 -15.10
C TYR A 166 -0.13 -3.66 -15.35
N ALA A 167 0.55 -4.50 -14.57
CA ALA A 167 1.99 -4.77 -14.69
C ALA A 167 2.36 -5.59 -15.93
N ALA A 168 1.38 -6.22 -16.59
CA ALA A 168 1.51 -6.86 -17.89
C ALA A 168 1.14 -5.95 -19.07
N GLY A 169 0.75 -4.69 -18.79
CA GLY A 169 0.31 -3.71 -19.79
C GLY A 169 -1.14 -3.90 -20.24
N ASP A 170 -1.92 -4.74 -19.57
CA ASP A 170 -3.34 -4.96 -19.83
C ASP A 170 -4.20 -4.10 -18.89
N GLU A 171 -4.33 -2.81 -19.22
CA GLU A 171 -5.16 -1.87 -18.47
C GLU A 171 -6.65 -2.22 -18.50
N ALA A 172 -7.12 -2.93 -19.53
CA ALA A 172 -8.53 -3.32 -19.64
C ALA A 172 -8.86 -4.40 -18.60
N GLN A 173 -7.99 -5.41 -18.47
CA GLN A 173 -8.09 -6.40 -17.42
C GLN A 173 -7.92 -5.76 -16.03
N ALA A 174 -6.95 -4.85 -15.87
CA ALA A 174 -6.72 -4.13 -14.62
C ALA A 174 -8.00 -3.40 -14.15
N ARG A 175 -8.60 -2.63 -15.06
CA ARG A 175 -9.85 -1.92 -14.84
C ARG A 175 -10.98 -2.87 -14.46
N GLY A 176 -11.19 -3.95 -15.21
CA GLY A 176 -12.27 -4.89 -14.96
C GLY A 176 -12.22 -5.53 -13.56
N TRP A 177 -11.03 -5.94 -13.12
CA TRP A 177 -10.86 -6.55 -11.81
C TRP A 177 -10.93 -5.54 -10.66
N TRP A 178 -10.36 -4.35 -10.82
CA TRP A 178 -10.53 -3.29 -9.82
C TRP A 178 -11.97 -2.80 -9.72
N GLU A 179 -12.72 -2.72 -10.83
CA GLU A 179 -14.16 -2.46 -10.80
C GLU A 179 -14.93 -3.54 -10.03
N TYR A 180 -14.62 -4.82 -10.27
CA TYR A 180 -15.23 -5.92 -9.53
C TYR A 180 -14.95 -5.83 -8.02
N ALA A 181 -13.69 -5.62 -7.64
CA ALA A 181 -13.28 -5.50 -6.24
C ALA A 181 -13.89 -4.25 -5.56
N ALA A 182 -13.90 -3.11 -6.24
CA ALA A 182 -14.48 -1.86 -5.75
C ALA A 182 -15.99 -1.98 -5.52
N ARG A 183 -16.74 -2.60 -6.46
CA ARG A 183 -18.17 -2.88 -6.29
C ARG A 183 -18.45 -3.83 -5.12
N GLY A 184 -17.51 -4.70 -4.79
CA GLY A 184 -17.55 -5.55 -3.60
C GLY A 184 -17.21 -4.83 -2.28
N GLY A 185 -16.81 -3.55 -2.32
CA GLY A 185 -16.43 -2.78 -1.14
C GLY A 185 -14.93 -2.78 -0.81
N HIS A 186 -14.06 -3.20 -1.74
CA HIS A 186 -12.61 -3.13 -1.52
C HIS A 186 -12.08 -1.70 -1.73
N ALA A 187 -11.74 -1.02 -0.63
CA ALA A 187 -11.33 0.38 -0.65
C ALA A 187 -10.09 0.67 -1.50
N ASP A 188 -9.03 -0.15 -1.38
CA ASP A 188 -7.80 0.08 -2.18
C ASP A 188 -8.07 -0.09 -3.69
N ALA A 189 -8.91 -1.04 -4.09
CA ALA A 189 -9.29 -1.22 -5.48
C ALA A 189 -10.07 -0.03 -6.03
N ALA A 190 -11.00 0.53 -5.24
CA ALA A 190 -11.69 1.76 -5.60
C ALA A 190 -10.69 2.92 -5.76
N TYR A 191 -9.72 3.06 -4.84
CA TYR A 191 -8.66 4.06 -4.95
C TYR A 191 -7.81 3.88 -6.22
N HIS A 192 -7.31 2.67 -6.50
CA HIS A 192 -6.48 2.41 -7.67
C HIS A 192 -7.23 2.56 -8.99
N LEU A 193 -8.51 2.16 -9.03
CA LEU A 193 -9.36 2.44 -10.17
C LEU A 193 -9.56 3.95 -10.36
N GLY A 194 -9.72 4.72 -9.27
CA GLY A 194 -9.78 6.18 -9.32
C GLY A 194 -8.49 6.79 -9.90
N ARG A 195 -7.32 6.31 -9.47
CA ARG A 195 -6.03 6.72 -10.06
C ARG A 195 -5.95 6.35 -11.54
N LEU A 196 -6.49 5.20 -11.94
CA LEU A 196 -6.49 4.78 -13.34
C LEU A 196 -7.35 5.71 -14.20
N LEU A 197 -8.52 6.12 -13.69
CA LEU A 197 -9.39 7.10 -14.35
C LEU A 197 -8.75 8.48 -14.43
N ASP A 198 -8.10 8.97 -13.36
CA ASP A 198 -7.30 10.20 -13.42
C ASP A 198 -6.21 10.10 -14.50
N ALA A 199 -5.45 9.00 -14.54
CA ALA A 199 -4.43 8.77 -15.56
C ALA A 199 -5.02 8.70 -16.99
N GLY A 200 -6.31 8.37 -17.10
CA GLY A 200 -7.11 8.34 -18.33
C GLY A 200 -7.86 9.64 -18.63
N ARG A 201 -7.64 10.73 -17.87
CA ARG A 201 -8.32 12.04 -18.00
C ARG A 201 -9.83 11.99 -17.73
N ASP A 202 -10.26 11.15 -16.80
CA ASP A 202 -11.63 11.08 -16.28
C ASP A 202 -11.68 11.46 -14.78
N PRO A 203 -11.55 12.76 -14.45
CA PRO A 203 -11.52 13.21 -13.05
C PRO A 203 -12.87 13.08 -12.33
N GLU A 204 -13.99 13.10 -13.08
CA GLU A 204 -15.33 12.94 -12.50
C GLU A 204 -15.56 11.50 -12.03
N GLY A 205 -15.21 10.52 -12.88
CA GLY A 205 -15.23 9.12 -12.51
C GLY A 205 -14.25 8.81 -11.38
N ALA A 206 -13.05 9.41 -11.42
CA ALA A 206 -12.05 9.26 -10.35
C ALA A 206 -12.57 9.76 -9.00
N GLU A 207 -13.19 10.94 -8.96
CA GLU A 207 -13.73 11.52 -7.73
C GLU A 207 -14.83 10.64 -7.11
N ALA A 208 -15.71 10.04 -7.93
CA ALA A 208 -16.72 9.12 -7.45
C ALA A 208 -16.10 7.90 -6.75
N LEU A 209 -15.01 7.36 -7.29
CA LEU A 209 -14.29 6.23 -6.71
C LEU A 209 -13.48 6.61 -5.47
N TYR A 210 -12.91 7.81 -5.43
CA TYR A 210 -12.26 8.31 -4.21
C TYR A 210 -13.25 8.48 -3.06
N ARG A 211 -14.47 8.95 -3.34
CA ARG A 211 -15.54 8.99 -2.33
C ARG A 211 -15.87 7.60 -1.83
N LEU A 212 -16.05 6.64 -2.74
CA LEU A 212 -16.31 5.24 -2.37
C LEU A 212 -15.19 4.66 -1.49
N ALA A 213 -13.92 4.88 -1.84
CA ALA A 213 -12.80 4.44 -1.02
C ALA A 213 -12.76 5.16 0.35
N ALA A 214 -13.07 6.45 0.39
CA ALA A 214 -13.07 7.25 1.60
C ALA A 214 -14.22 6.91 2.57
N GLU A 215 -15.30 6.26 2.11
CA GLU A 215 -16.34 5.69 3.00
C GLU A 215 -15.74 4.64 3.95
N SER A 216 -14.67 3.96 3.53
CA SER A 216 -13.91 3.00 4.34
C SER A 216 -12.65 3.60 4.98
N ASP A 217 -12.64 4.92 5.20
CA ASP A 217 -11.51 5.65 5.81
C ASP A 217 -10.17 5.54 5.04
N HIS A 218 -10.20 5.27 3.74
CA HIS A 218 -8.97 5.13 2.95
C HIS A 218 -8.20 6.47 2.88
N PRO A 219 -7.00 6.59 3.48
CA PRO A 219 -6.37 7.88 3.72
C PRO A 219 -5.89 8.55 2.44
N ALA A 220 -5.30 7.81 1.50
CA ALA A 220 -4.85 8.39 0.24
C ALA A 220 -6.03 8.84 -0.66
N ALA A 221 -7.22 8.24 -0.51
CA ALA A 221 -8.41 8.68 -1.23
C ALA A 221 -8.93 10.01 -0.65
N ALA A 222 -8.94 10.13 0.69
CA ALA A 222 -9.22 11.40 1.36
C ALA A 222 -8.22 12.50 0.93
N SER A 223 -6.93 12.20 0.83
CA SER A 223 -5.93 13.15 0.29
C SER A 223 -6.32 13.68 -1.10
N GLN A 224 -6.77 12.79 -2.00
CA GLN A 224 -7.19 13.20 -3.34
C GLN A 224 -8.44 14.07 -3.34
N LEU A 225 -9.44 13.72 -2.53
CA LEU A 225 -10.63 14.55 -2.37
C LEU A 225 -10.29 15.94 -1.79
N GLY A 226 -9.33 16.00 -0.87
CA GLY A 226 -8.78 17.25 -0.35
C GLY A 226 -8.13 18.11 -1.44
N ARG A 227 -7.29 17.50 -2.29
CA ARG A 227 -6.67 18.19 -3.44
C ARG A 227 -7.71 18.68 -4.46
N LEU A 228 -8.73 17.88 -4.77
CA LEU A 228 -9.81 18.26 -5.67
C LEU A 228 -10.65 19.42 -5.11
N ALA A 229 -10.97 19.40 -3.82
CA ALA A 229 -11.65 20.50 -3.15
C ALA A 229 -10.80 21.78 -3.15
N LEU A 230 -9.50 21.67 -2.90
CA LEU A 230 -8.56 22.79 -2.95
C LEU A 230 -8.46 23.40 -4.35
N ALA A 231 -8.42 22.58 -5.40
CA ALA A 231 -8.44 23.03 -6.80
C ALA A 231 -9.72 23.82 -7.13
N ARG A 232 -10.85 23.46 -6.50
CA ARG A 232 -12.14 24.18 -6.59
C ARG A 232 -12.25 25.37 -5.64
N ARG A 233 -11.19 25.67 -4.87
CA ARG A 233 -11.15 26.71 -3.82
C ARG A 233 -12.18 26.49 -2.70
N ASP A 234 -12.65 25.26 -2.51
CA ASP A 234 -13.48 24.90 -1.36
C ASP A 234 -12.59 24.49 -0.18
N LEU A 235 -12.12 25.50 0.54
CA LEU A 235 -11.20 25.33 1.67
C LEU A 235 -11.83 24.52 2.82
N ARG A 236 -13.14 24.61 3.05
CA ARG A 236 -13.81 23.88 4.14
C ARG A 236 -13.85 22.38 3.86
N THR A 237 -14.24 22.00 2.65
CA THR A 237 -14.22 20.59 2.23
C THR A 237 -12.78 20.07 2.14
N ALA A 238 -11.85 20.88 1.65
CA ALA A 238 -10.43 20.52 1.63
C ALA A 238 -9.90 20.23 3.04
N ARG A 239 -10.20 21.10 4.02
CA ARG A 239 -9.82 20.89 5.43
C ARG A 239 -10.35 19.56 5.94
N ALA A 240 -11.64 19.30 5.79
CA ALA A 240 -12.27 18.08 6.30
C ALA A 240 -11.58 16.81 5.76
N TRP A 241 -11.26 16.78 4.46
CA TRP A 241 -10.59 15.65 3.85
C TRP A 241 -9.12 15.52 4.25
N PHE A 242 -8.36 16.62 4.27
CA PHE A 242 -6.96 16.58 4.69
C PHE A 242 -6.82 16.21 6.16
N GLU A 243 -7.69 16.70 7.06
CA GLU A 243 -7.68 16.32 8.48
C GLU A 243 -7.98 14.83 8.67
N ARG A 244 -8.93 14.27 7.90
CA ARG A 244 -9.22 12.83 7.91
C ARG A 244 -8.02 12.00 7.48
N ALA A 245 -7.34 12.39 6.39
CA ALA A 245 -6.12 11.72 5.92
C ALA A 245 -4.94 11.89 6.91
N ALA A 246 -4.78 13.09 7.48
CA ALA A 246 -3.71 13.44 8.41
C ALA A 246 -3.78 12.69 9.74
N HIS A 247 -4.98 12.25 10.15
CA HIS A 247 -5.18 11.43 11.34
C HIS A 247 -4.43 10.09 11.28
N PHE A 248 -4.26 9.54 10.07
CA PHE A 248 -3.49 8.31 9.81
C PHE A 248 -1.97 8.52 9.83
N GLY A 249 -1.48 9.70 10.22
CA GLY A 249 -0.04 9.96 10.38
C GLY A 249 0.69 10.34 9.10
N ARG A 250 -0.03 10.55 7.98
CA ARG A 250 0.57 10.94 6.71
C ARG A 250 1.07 12.39 6.77
N VAL A 251 2.39 12.54 6.75
CA VAL A 251 3.09 13.82 6.92
C VAL A 251 2.69 14.85 5.87
N GLU A 252 2.54 14.45 4.61
CA GLU A 252 2.10 15.35 3.53
C GLU A 252 0.68 15.90 3.80
N ASP A 253 -0.23 15.06 4.26
CA ASP A 253 -1.62 15.45 4.54
C ASP A 253 -1.72 16.35 5.77
N GLN A 254 -0.89 16.11 6.79
CA GLN A 254 -0.74 17.00 7.94
C GLN A 254 -0.25 18.39 7.49
N ARG A 255 0.76 18.44 6.62
CA ARG A 255 1.24 19.71 6.04
C ARG A 255 0.13 20.42 5.25
N MET A 256 -0.61 19.68 4.42
CA MET A 256 -1.70 20.26 3.63
C MET A 256 -2.86 20.75 4.52
N ALA A 257 -3.23 20.01 5.57
CA ALA A 257 -4.22 20.44 6.55
C ALA A 257 -3.77 21.74 7.24
N GLY A 258 -2.49 21.85 7.61
CA GLY A 258 -1.89 23.06 8.16
C GLY A 258 -2.05 24.27 7.24
N PHE A 259 -1.68 24.13 5.96
CA PHE A 259 -1.85 25.20 4.97
C PHE A 259 -3.31 25.63 4.80
N VAL A 260 -4.23 24.68 4.68
CA VAL A 260 -5.66 25.01 4.54
C VAL A 260 -6.21 25.70 5.80
N CYS A 261 -5.72 25.35 7.00
CA CYS A 261 -6.12 26.03 8.23
C CYS A 261 -5.60 27.48 8.29
N VAL A 262 -4.39 27.76 7.78
CA VAL A 262 -3.89 29.15 7.65
C VAL A 262 -4.78 29.97 6.72
N GLU A 263 -5.13 29.43 5.55
CA GLU A 263 -6.01 30.10 4.57
C GLU A 263 -7.43 30.30 5.11
N LEU A 264 -7.84 29.51 6.11
CA LEU A 264 -9.11 29.64 6.82
C LEU A 264 -9.01 30.53 8.07
N GLU A 265 -7.86 31.16 8.32
CA GLU A 265 -7.59 32.01 9.48
C GLU A 265 -7.78 31.28 10.83
N ASP A 266 -7.43 29.99 10.88
CA ASP A 266 -7.43 29.16 12.09
C ASP A 266 -5.98 28.80 12.50
N PRO A 267 -5.26 29.72 13.17
CA PRO A 267 -3.85 29.51 13.53
C PRO A 267 -3.67 28.38 14.55
N ALA A 268 -4.67 28.12 15.39
CA ALA A 268 -4.61 27.04 16.38
C ALA A 268 -4.61 25.66 15.71
N ALA A 269 -5.52 25.43 14.76
CA ALA A 269 -5.53 24.20 13.99
C ALA A 269 -4.32 24.10 13.05
N ALA A 270 -3.88 25.20 12.45
CA ALA A 270 -2.67 25.25 11.64
C ALA A 270 -1.44 24.83 12.47
N GLY A 271 -1.28 25.39 13.67
CA GLY A 271 -0.21 25.04 14.60
C GLY A 271 -0.24 23.57 15.01
N HIS A 272 -1.43 23.01 15.27
CA HIS A 272 -1.59 21.59 15.57
C HIS A 272 -1.04 20.70 14.44
N TRP A 273 -1.45 20.96 13.20
CA TRP A 273 -1.08 20.12 12.06
C TRP A 273 0.35 20.31 11.60
N PHE A 274 0.85 21.55 11.53
CA PHE A 274 2.25 21.81 11.20
C PHE A 274 3.19 21.26 12.26
N GLY A 275 2.86 21.37 13.56
CA GLY A 275 3.68 20.78 14.63
C GLY A 275 3.82 19.26 14.49
N ARG A 276 2.74 18.55 14.13
CA ARG A 276 2.79 17.10 13.87
C ARG A 276 3.61 16.75 12.63
N ALA A 277 3.41 17.47 11.52
CA ALA A 277 4.18 17.25 10.30
C ALA A 277 5.68 17.54 10.50
N ALA A 278 6.01 18.61 11.23
CA ALA A 278 7.36 18.97 11.61
C ALA A 278 8.04 17.91 12.48
N ALA A 279 7.33 17.36 13.46
CA ALA A 279 7.79 16.22 14.25
C ALA A 279 8.00 14.95 13.39
N GLY A 280 7.25 14.83 12.28
CA GLY A 280 7.44 13.81 11.25
C GLY A 280 8.60 14.09 10.28
N GLY A 281 9.36 15.16 10.46
CA GLY A 281 10.53 15.53 9.65
C GLY A 281 10.22 16.40 8.43
N ASP A 282 9.00 16.92 8.29
CA ASP A 282 8.66 17.82 7.18
C ASP A 282 9.24 19.22 7.41
N THR A 283 10.12 19.64 6.50
CA THR A 283 10.91 20.87 6.62
C THR A 283 10.07 22.12 6.39
N GLU A 284 9.08 22.04 5.50
CA GLU A 284 8.16 23.13 5.18
C GLU A 284 7.21 23.36 6.37
N ALA A 285 6.68 22.29 6.95
CA ALA A 285 5.86 22.36 8.15
C ALA A 285 6.65 22.87 9.36
N ALA A 286 7.92 22.45 9.54
CA ALA A 286 8.79 22.98 10.59
C ALA A 286 9.02 24.49 10.45
N TYR A 287 9.22 24.98 9.22
CA TYR A 287 9.33 26.41 8.95
C TYR A 287 8.04 27.16 9.33
N ASN A 288 6.89 26.72 8.79
CA ASN A 288 5.60 27.38 9.03
C ASN A 288 5.17 27.29 10.51
N PHE A 289 5.44 26.18 11.20
CA PHE A 289 5.19 26.05 12.63
C PHE A 289 6.06 27.01 13.45
N GLY A 290 7.34 27.15 13.08
CA GLY A 290 8.25 28.10 13.70
C GLY A 290 7.76 29.54 13.61
N LEU A 291 7.23 29.95 12.45
CA LEU A 291 6.63 31.26 12.26
C LEU A 291 5.36 31.45 13.10
N LEU A 292 4.45 30.46 13.13
CA LEU A 292 3.23 30.53 13.93
C LEU A 292 3.53 30.66 15.43
N LEU A 293 4.53 29.94 15.95
CA LEU A 293 4.94 30.06 17.36
C LEU A 293 5.40 31.48 17.72
N ILE A 294 6.10 32.16 16.81
CA ILE A 294 6.58 33.53 17.03
C ILE A 294 5.42 34.53 16.94
N ALA A 295 4.62 34.43 15.87
CA ALA A 295 3.57 35.39 15.56
C ALA A 295 2.38 35.30 16.53
N GLU A 296 1.88 34.09 16.79
CA GLU A 296 0.62 33.86 17.50
C GLU A 296 0.83 33.51 18.98
N HIS A 297 1.91 32.81 19.31
CA HIS A 297 2.17 32.33 20.66
C HIS A 297 3.27 33.11 21.38
N HIS A 298 3.91 34.07 20.70
CA HIS A 298 5.05 34.85 21.20
C HIS A 298 6.20 33.96 21.76
N ASP A 299 6.30 32.72 21.30
CA ASP A 299 7.33 31.77 21.69
C ASP A 299 8.52 31.86 20.73
N LEU A 300 9.36 32.86 20.96
CA LEU A 300 10.59 33.06 20.19
C LEU A 300 11.57 31.88 20.32
N ARG A 301 11.58 31.17 21.47
CA ARG A 301 12.52 30.07 21.69
C ARG A 301 12.09 28.83 20.90
N GLY A 302 10.83 28.43 21.00
CA GLY A 302 10.26 27.35 20.22
C GLY A 302 10.28 27.64 18.73
N GLY A 303 9.93 28.88 18.33
CA GLY A 303 10.01 29.33 16.94
C GLY A 303 11.42 29.18 16.35
N ARG A 304 12.44 29.71 17.04
CA ARG A 304 13.85 29.56 16.62
C ARG A 304 14.31 28.11 16.57
N HIS A 305 13.83 27.25 17.47
CA HIS A 305 14.17 25.84 17.46
C HIS A 305 13.73 25.17 16.15
N TRP A 306 12.47 25.34 15.75
CA TRP A 306 11.93 24.73 14.54
C TRP A 306 12.49 25.36 13.25
N LEU A 307 12.70 26.68 13.23
CA LEU A 307 13.40 27.33 12.12
C LEU A 307 14.83 26.78 11.94
N ARG A 308 15.57 26.52 13.03
CA ARG A 308 16.92 25.90 12.93
C ARG A 308 16.85 24.50 12.37
N GLN A 309 15.84 23.72 12.75
CA GLN A 309 15.65 22.38 12.18
C GLN A 309 15.35 22.45 10.68
N ALA A 310 14.42 23.32 10.26
CA ALA A 310 14.12 23.51 8.84
C ALA A 310 15.35 23.97 8.04
N ALA A 311 16.12 24.93 8.58
CA ALA A 311 17.35 25.43 7.96
C ALA A 311 18.44 24.35 7.83
N ALA A 312 18.62 23.51 8.87
CA ALA A 312 19.57 22.40 8.84
C ALA A 312 19.24 21.37 7.74
N HIS A 313 17.97 21.26 7.35
CA HIS A 313 17.51 20.42 6.25
C HIS A 313 17.35 21.20 4.92
N GLY A 314 17.94 22.39 4.82
CA GLY A 314 18.06 23.14 3.57
C GLY A 314 16.85 24.01 3.21
N HIS A 315 15.93 24.30 4.14
CA HIS A 315 14.81 25.19 3.86
C HIS A 315 15.29 26.65 3.72
N PRO A 316 15.20 27.28 2.53
CA PRO A 316 15.83 28.58 2.26
C PRO A 316 15.18 29.71 3.05
N GLY A 317 13.85 29.70 3.22
CA GLY A 317 13.14 30.69 4.03
C GLY A 317 13.55 30.62 5.50
N ALA A 318 13.89 29.43 6.01
CA ALA A 318 14.24 29.27 7.42
C ALA A 318 15.63 29.85 7.72
N VAL A 319 16.58 29.67 6.80
CA VAL A 319 17.91 30.30 6.86
C VAL A 319 17.77 31.83 6.87
N HIS A 320 16.89 32.36 6.00
CA HIS A 320 16.66 33.79 5.91
C HIS A 320 16.07 34.37 7.20
N GLU A 321 14.99 33.77 7.70
CA GLU A 321 14.31 34.23 8.92
C GLU A 321 15.22 34.15 10.16
N LEU A 322 16.03 33.09 10.28
CA LEU A 322 17.02 33.01 11.37
C LEU A 322 18.07 34.10 11.30
N SER A 323 18.53 34.44 10.09
CA SER A 323 19.52 35.51 9.87
C SER A 323 18.92 36.88 10.18
N ALA A 324 17.64 37.11 9.84
CA ALA A 324 16.92 38.35 10.17
C ALA A 324 16.63 38.49 11.68
N LEU A 325 16.54 37.38 12.40
CA LEU A 325 16.41 37.34 13.87
C LEU A 325 17.75 37.55 14.60
N GLU A 326 18.88 37.68 13.89
CA GLU A 326 20.19 38.07 14.41
C GLU A 326 20.51 39.54 14.02
N PRO A 327 21.23 40.32 14.85
CA PRO A 327 21.28 41.78 14.68
C PRO A 327 22.05 42.31 13.47
N ASP A 328 22.83 41.50 12.76
CA ASP A 328 23.76 41.99 11.72
C ASP A 328 23.95 40.99 10.57
N THR A 329 23.15 41.07 9.49
CA THR A 329 23.63 40.75 8.13
C THR A 329 22.68 41.20 7.00
N ARG A 330 23.27 41.72 5.92
CA ARG A 330 22.60 42.14 4.67
C ARG A 330 22.54 41.01 3.63
N PHE A 331 21.51 41.09 2.81
CA PHE A 331 20.96 40.11 1.86
C PHE A 331 21.84 39.68 0.68
N GLY A 332 21.59 38.44 0.24
CA GLY A 332 21.77 37.97 -1.13
C GLY A 332 20.76 36.86 -1.44
N VAL A 333 19.73 37.16 -2.25
CA VAL A 333 18.71 36.19 -2.67
C VAL A 333 19.24 35.40 -3.87
N GLN A 334 19.39 34.09 -3.73
CA GLN A 334 19.45 33.19 -4.90
C GLN A 334 18.13 32.43 -4.98
N ARG A 335 17.20 32.96 -5.79
CA ARG A 335 16.01 32.23 -6.22
C ARG A 335 16.48 31.06 -7.09
N VAL A 336 16.37 29.84 -6.58
CA VAL A 336 16.37 28.66 -7.45
C VAL A 336 15.11 28.76 -8.32
N PRO A 337 15.17 28.60 -9.65
CA PRO A 337 13.97 28.59 -10.48
C PRO A 337 13.12 27.38 -10.09
N ALA A 338 12.08 27.61 -9.30
CA ALA A 338 11.00 26.67 -9.13
C ALA A 338 10.15 26.73 -10.40
N TRP A 339 10.01 25.60 -11.08
CA TRP A 339 9.14 25.50 -12.25
C TRP A 339 7.67 25.55 -11.77
N ASP A 340 7.05 26.73 -11.88
CA ASP A 340 5.62 26.97 -11.57
C ASP A 340 4.70 26.45 -12.68
N ARG A 341 4.78 25.14 -12.99
CA ARG A 341 3.68 24.48 -13.70
C ARG A 341 3.06 23.45 -12.77
N PRO A 342 1.74 23.49 -12.52
CA PRO A 342 1.09 22.43 -11.79
C PRO A 342 1.37 21.12 -12.52
N VAL A 343 1.89 20.14 -11.78
CA VAL A 343 1.99 18.77 -12.24
C VAL A 343 0.61 18.37 -12.80
N GLU A 344 0.55 17.94 -14.05
CA GLU A 344 -0.69 17.43 -14.62
C GLU A 344 -1.15 16.23 -13.76
N PRO A 345 -2.36 16.29 -13.16
CA PRO A 345 -2.81 15.29 -12.20
C PRO A 345 -2.81 13.87 -12.78
N GLU A 346 -2.97 13.75 -14.10
CA GLU A 346 -2.97 12.49 -14.82
C GLU A 346 -1.57 11.85 -14.90
N LEU A 347 -0.52 12.67 -14.99
CA LEU A 347 0.87 12.19 -14.96
C LEU A 347 1.28 11.78 -13.54
N ALA A 348 0.82 12.49 -12.52
CA ALA A 348 0.95 12.06 -11.13
C ALA A 348 0.27 10.71 -10.89
N ALA A 349 -0.95 10.55 -11.40
CA ALA A 349 -1.69 9.30 -11.33
C ALA A 349 -0.97 8.15 -11.99
N ARG A 350 -0.42 8.40 -13.19
CA ARG A 350 0.36 7.40 -13.92
C ARG A 350 1.63 7.00 -13.16
N ALA A 351 2.38 7.97 -12.64
CA ALA A 351 3.60 7.71 -11.89
C ALA A 351 3.35 6.90 -10.60
N GLU A 352 2.29 7.24 -9.85
CA GLU A 352 1.93 6.51 -8.63
C GLU A 352 1.49 5.07 -8.91
N LEU A 353 0.66 4.85 -9.93
CA LEU A 353 0.25 3.50 -10.31
C LEU A 353 1.43 2.64 -10.76
N ALA A 354 2.33 3.21 -11.58
CA ALA A 354 3.53 2.52 -12.02
C ALA A 354 4.44 2.15 -10.83
N ALA A 355 4.66 3.08 -9.91
CA ALA A 355 5.44 2.83 -8.69
C ALA A 355 4.78 1.79 -7.77
N ALA A 356 3.46 1.82 -7.61
CA ALA A 356 2.72 0.85 -6.81
C ALA A 356 2.82 -0.56 -7.41
N ALA A 357 2.64 -0.69 -8.73
CA ALA A 357 2.75 -1.97 -9.43
C ALA A 357 4.19 -2.54 -9.37
N ALA A 358 5.19 -1.68 -9.49
CA ALA A 358 6.60 -2.09 -9.36
C ALA A 358 6.93 -2.51 -7.93
N GLY A 359 6.48 -1.77 -6.91
CA GLY A 359 6.71 -2.09 -5.51
C GLY A 359 6.13 -3.45 -5.11
N ARG A 360 4.97 -3.83 -5.66
CA ARG A 360 4.39 -5.16 -5.46
C ARG A 360 5.27 -6.30 -5.97
N ARG A 361 6.02 -6.08 -7.05
CA ARG A 361 6.97 -7.05 -7.61
C ARG A 361 8.32 -7.06 -6.86
N GLY A 362 8.41 -6.39 -5.71
CA GLY A 362 9.66 -6.24 -4.96
C GLY A 362 10.69 -5.36 -5.67
N ALA A 363 10.29 -4.57 -6.67
CA ALA A 363 11.20 -3.65 -7.34
C ALA A 363 11.68 -2.56 -6.38
N THR A 364 12.87 -2.02 -6.65
CA THR A 364 13.43 -0.93 -5.84
C THR A 364 12.49 0.28 -5.86
N PRO A 365 12.07 0.81 -4.68
CA PRO A 365 11.20 1.96 -4.62
C PRO A 365 11.83 3.19 -5.27
N LEU A 366 11.06 3.86 -6.14
CA LEU A 366 11.45 5.12 -6.77
C LEU A 366 10.56 6.25 -6.26
N ARG A 367 11.10 7.47 -6.19
CA ARG A 367 10.32 8.63 -5.74
C ARG A 367 9.32 9.00 -6.82
N VAL A 368 8.03 9.01 -6.48
CA VAL A 368 6.95 9.41 -7.40
C VAL A 368 7.21 10.78 -8.03
N ARG A 369 7.75 11.75 -7.25
CA ARG A 369 8.10 13.09 -7.75
C ARG A 369 9.07 13.04 -8.95
N ASP A 370 10.05 12.14 -8.91
CA ASP A 370 11.04 12.00 -9.96
C ASP A 370 10.40 11.41 -11.23
N LEU A 371 9.55 10.40 -11.06
CA LEU A 371 8.80 9.79 -12.16
C LEU A 371 7.87 10.82 -12.82
N VAL A 372 7.22 11.65 -12.01
CA VAL A 372 6.41 12.78 -12.48
C VAL A 372 7.25 13.80 -13.24
N GLU A 373 8.46 14.14 -12.76
CA GLU A 373 9.38 15.05 -13.46
C GLU A 373 9.75 14.49 -14.84
N ILE A 374 10.01 13.19 -14.94
CA ILE A 374 10.31 12.49 -16.21
C ILE A 374 9.11 12.59 -17.16
N LEU A 375 7.93 12.16 -16.72
CA LEU A 375 6.71 12.18 -17.54
C LEU A 375 6.36 13.61 -17.99
N GLY A 376 6.40 14.57 -17.07
CA GLY A 376 6.08 15.96 -17.34
C GLY A 376 7.10 16.65 -18.24
N THR A 377 8.39 16.28 -18.16
CA THR A 377 9.40 16.80 -19.09
C THR A 377 9.09 16.39 -20.50
N TRP A 378 8.85 15.10 -20.71
CA TRP A 378 8.55 14.58 -22.04
C TRP A 378 7.31 15.26 -22.61
N ASP A 379 6.20 15.23 -21.86
CA ASP A 379 4.95 15.84 -22.32
C ASP A 379 5.12 17.33 -22.65
N HIS A 380 5.92 18.06 -21.87
CA HIS A 380 6.22 19.46 -22.14
C HIS A 380 6.99 19.66 -23.46
N VAL A 381 8.10 18.95 -23.68
CA VAL A 381 8.92 19.11 -24.88
C VAL A 381 8.25 18.54 -26.14
N THR A 382 7.31 17.61 -25.97
CA THR A 382 6.52 16.99 -27.05
C THR A 382 5.07 17.48 -27.09
N ARG A 383 4.76 18.72 -26.66
CA ARG A 383 3.37 19.23 -26.74
C ARG A 383 3.05 19.96 -28.06
N ARG A 384 4.04 20.23 -28.92
CA ARG A 384 3.86 21.01 -30.16
C ARG A 384 3.15 20.16 -31.23
N ARG A 385 1.93 20.53 -31.63
CA ARG A 385 1.05 19.72 -32.49
C ARG A 385 1.62 19.32 -33.87
N ASP A 386 2.73 19.92 -34.31
CA ASP A 386 3.41 19.59 -35.57
C ASP A 386 4.68 18.76 -35.31
N HIS A 387 4.51 17.55 -34.79
CA HIS A 387 5.63 16.66 -34.57
C HIS A 387 6.05 15.95 -35.86
N PRO A 388 7.36 15.90 -36.17
CA PRO A 388 7.86 15.00 -37.20
C PRO A 388 7.64 13.54 -36.76
N ALA A 389 7.62 12.62 -37.73
CA ALA A 389 7.43 11.19 -37.48
C ALA A 389 8.50 10.60 -36.53
N ASP A 390 9.68 11.21 -36.48
CA ASP A 390 10.78 10.83 -35.58
C ASP A 390 11.05 11.91 -34.52
N LEU A 391 10.43 11.72 -33.35
CA LEU A 391 10.59 12.59 -32.19
C LEU A 391 12.00 12.55 -31.58
N ILE A 392 12.69 11.41 -31.68
CA ILE A 392 14.01 11.23 -31.08
C ILE A 392 15.03 12.05 -31.85
N THR A 393 15.04 11.90 -33.18
CA THR A 393 15.92 12.68 -34.06
C THR A 393 15.63 14.17 -33.91
N TRP A 394 14.35 14.57 -33.90
CA TRP A 394 13.99 15.97 -33.72
C TRP A 394 14.47 16.55 -32.38
N LEU A 395 14.25 15.85 -31.26
CA LEU A 395 14.74 16.29 -29.95
C LEU A 395 16.27 16.36 -29.91
N THR A 396 16.95 15.43 -30.59
CA THR A 396 18.43 15.40 -30.70
C THR A 396 18.91 16.65 -31.41
N ASP A 397 18.33 16.97 -32.58
CA ASP A 397 18.71 18.12 -33.39
C ASP A 397 18.43 19.44 -32.68
N GLN A 398 17.27 19.58 -32.02
CA GLN A 398 16.87 20.82 -31.35
C GLN A 398 17.65 21.06 -30.06
N SER A 399 17.99 20.00 -29.31
CA SER A 399 18.67 20.14 -28.03
C SER A 399 20.19 20.01 -28.13
N GLY A 400 20.72 19.40 -29.19
CA GLY A 400 22.13 19.02 -29.29
C GLY A 400 22.57 18.03 -28.21
N LEU A 401 21.64 17.26 -27.63
CA LEU A 401 21.94 16.14 -26.74
C LEU A 401 22.13 14.86 -27.56
N PRO A 402 22.91 13.88 -27.07
CA PRO A 402 23.09 12.63 -27.77
C PRO A 402 21.77 11.86 -27.88
N ALA A 403 21.52 11.25 -29.05
CA ALA A 403 20.30 10.48 -29.32
C ALA A 403 20.07 9.38 -28.26
N SER A 404 21.14 8.71 -27.83
CA SER A 404 21.08 7.67 -26.80
C SER A 404 20.50 8.15 -25.45
N ALA A 405 20.72 9.41 -25.08
CA ALA A 405 20.14 9.97 -23.85
C ALA A 405 18.63 10.20 -23.98
N ILE A 406 18.18 10.63 -25.17
CA ILE A 406 16.76 10.86 -25.48
C ILE A 406 16.03 9.52 -25.64
N GLU A 407 16.66 8.52 -26.25
CA GLU A 407 16.15 7.15 -26.33
C GLU A 407 15.98 6.53 -24.94
N HIS A 408 16.96 6.72 -24.05
CA HIS A 408 16.87 6.23 -22.68
C HIS A 408 15.71 6.90 -21.91
N LEU A 409 15.56 8.22 -22.03
CA LEU A 409 14.39 8.94 -21.51
C LEU A 409 13.07 8.39 -22.07
N ALA A 410 12.99 8.17 -23.39
CA ALA A 410 11.81 7.64 -24.05
C ALA A 410 11.46 6.23 -23.55
N SER A 411 12.47 5.38 -23.36
CA SER A 411 12.34 4.02 -22.83
C SER A 411 11.81 4.03 -21.41
N VAL A 412 12.42 4.81 -20.50
CA VAL A 412 11.95 4.92 -19.10
C VAL A 412 10.53 5.46 -19.05
N ARG A 413 10.22 6.48 -19.85
CA ARG A 413 8.83 6.97 -19.98
C ARG A 413 7.88 5.87 -20.44
N LEU A 414 8.25 5.07 -21.44
CA LEU A 414 7.39 4.02 -21.96
C LEU A 414 7.07 2.99 -20.87
N THR A 415 8.06 2.60 -20.06
CA THR A 415 7.85 1.73 -18.89
C THR A 415 6.87 2.32 -17.89
N LEU A 416 6.95 3.63 -17.63
CA LEU A 416 6.03 4.33 -16.71
C LEU A 416 4.61 4.46 -17.26
N VAL A 417 4.46 4.68 -18.57
CA VAL A 417 3.15 4.81 -19.21
C VAL A 417 2.51 3.44 -19.41
N ARG A 418 3.29 2.44 -19.80
CA ARG A 418 2.86 1.06 -20.07
C ARG A 418 3.76 0.08 -19.33
N PRO A 419 3.47 -0.21 -18.05
CA PRO A 419 4.22 -1.17 -17.28
C PRO A 419 4.25 -2.54 -17.98
N GLY A 420 5.39 -3.24 -17.85
CA GLY A 420 5.60 -4.55 -18.49
C GLY A 420 6.17 -4.49 -19.91
N THR A 421 6.29 -3.32 -20.51
CA THR A 421 6.94 -3.16 -21.83
C THR A 421 8.47 -3.25 -21.78
N ALA A 422 9.07 -2.94 -20.62
CA ALA A 422 10.49 -3.05 -20.33
C ALA A 422 10.72 -3.22 -18.82
N PRO A 423 11.93 -3.60 -18.37
CA PRO A 423 12.27 -3.68 -16.95
C PRO A 423 12.03 -2.36 -16.22
N TRP A 424 11.67 -2.45 -14.93
CA TRP A 424 11.54 -1.27 -14.07
C TRP A 424 12.90 -0.57 -13.93
N PRO A 425 13.00 0.76 -14.11
CA PRO A 425 14.26 1.47 -14.04
C PRO A 425 14.86 1.41 -12.64
N THR A 426 16.18 1.31 -12.57
CA THR A 426 16.96 1.43 -11.34
C THR A 426 17.02 2.90 -10.88
N PRO A 427 17.31 3.17 -9.59
CA PRO A 427 17.53 4.54 -9.12
C PRO A 427 18.59 5.30 -9.91
N ALA A 428 19.68 4.62 -10.31
CA ALA A 428 20.75 5.23 -11.09
C ALA A 428 20.30 5.61 -12.51
N GLU A 429 19.47 4.77 -13.15
CA GLU A 429 18.87 5.11 -14.45
C GLU A 429 17.92 6.30 -14.33
N VAL A 430 17.10 6.36 -13.26
CA VAL A 430 16.25 7.52 -13.00
C VAL A 430 17.06 8.78 -12.79
N ASP A 431 18.12 8.75 -11.99
CA ASP A 431 19.00 9.92 -11.78
C ASP A 431 19.63 10.41 -13.08
N HIS A 432 20.08 9.48 -13.94
CA HIS A 432 20.62 9.81 -15.25
C HIS A 432 19.56 10.42 -16.17
N VAL A 433 18.36 9.82 -16.23
CA VAL A 433 17.25 10.33 -17.03
C VAL A 433 16.78 11.69 -16.53
N LEU A 434 16.77 11.94 -15.22
CA LEU A 434 16.47 13.26 -14.64
C LEU A 434 17.50 14.32 -15.05
N ALA A 435 18.79 13.97 -15.11
CA ALA A 435 19.81 14.89 -15.63
C ALA A 435 19.51 15.27 -17.09
N THR A 436 19.19 14.27 -17.93
CA THR A 436 18.76 14.51 -19.32
C THR A 436 17.50 15.36 -19.38
N CYS A 437 16.49 15.11 -18.53
CA CYS A 437 15.28 15.92 -18.46
C CYS A 437 15.59 17.39 -18.15
N ARG A 438 16.46 17.64 -17.17
CA ARG A 438 16.84 19.00 -16.76
C ARG A 438 17.61 19.72 -17.86
N ASP A 439 18.48 19.02 -18.57
CA ASP A 439 19.21 19.60 -19.71
C ASP A 439 18.30 19.86 -20.91
N LEU A 440 17.38 18.95 -21.23
CA LEU A 440 16.34 19.19 -22.24
C LEU A 440 15.52 20.44 -21.88
N ARG A 441 15.08 20.57 -20.63
CA ARG A 441 14.34 21.76 -20.17
C ARG A 441 15.18 23.03 -20.25
N LYS A 442 16.48 23.00 -19.95
CA LYS A 442 17.35 24.18 -20.09
C LYS A 442 17.54 24.60 -21.55
N ARG A 443 17.65 23.64 -22.47
CA ARG A 443 17.98 23.90 -23.88
C ARG A 443 16.75 24.19 -24.74
N LEU A 444 15.63 23.54 -24.44
CA LEU A 444 14.37 23.66 -25.19
C LEU A 444 13.31 24.49 -24.44
N GLY A 445 13.48 24.68 -23.13
CA GLY A 445 12.57 25.38 -22.25
C GLY A 445 13.02 26.80 -21.96
N THR A 446 12.96 27.67 -22.97
CA THR A 446 12.46 29.04 -22.78
C THR A 446 11.29 29.21 -23.74
N PRO A 447 10.16 29.81 -23.34
CA PRO A 447 9.40 30.58 -24.31
C PRO A 447 10.27 31.66 -24.94
#